data_AF-A0A0M3IZN3-F1
#
_entry.id   AF-A0A0M3IZN3-F1
#
_cell.length_a   1.000
_cell.length_b   1.000
_cell.length_c   1.000
_cell.angle_alpha   90.00
_cell.angle_beta   90.00
_cell.angle_gamma   90.00
#
_symmetry.space_group_name_H-M   'P 1'
#
loop_
_entity.id
_entity.type
_entity.pdbx_description
1 polymer ?
#
loop_
_entity_poly.entity_id
_entity_poly.type
_entity_poly.pdbx_seq_one_letter_code
_entity_poly.pdbx_strand_id
1 'polypeptide(L)'
;LVFKVTGRDQIKAALEHLHEREILNGYEYCIIPVEVNTREGECTTTKRINALTCIANADNEFYLGPTSVDEIGEQIANAKGCAGPNSDYLFKLADEIRNLFPDYSDQHLFELQASVMQRRQQQPLLC
;
A
#
# COMPACT_ATOMS: atom_id res chain seq x y z
N LEU A 1 -8.23 0.40 -5.03
CA LEU A 1 -9.36 -0.59 -5.05
C LEU A 1 -10.34 -0.24 -3.96
N VAL A 2 -11.62 -0.60 -4.10
CA VAL A 2 -12.63 -0.46 -3.04
C VAL A 2 -13.41 -1.76 -2.94
N PHE A 3 -13.58 -2.29 -1.73
CA PHE A 3 -14.30 -3.53 -1.47
C PHE A 3 -15.67 -3.22 -0.85
N LYS A 4 -16.73 -3.83 -1.39
CA LYS A 4 -18.06 -3.79 -0.80
C LYS A 4 -18.25 -5.02 0.10
N VAL A 5 -18.38 -4.78 1.40
CA VAL A 5 -18.70 -5.83 2.38
C VAL A 5 -20.19 -5.74 2.73
N THR A 6 -20.89 -6.86 2.70
CA THR A 6 -22.33 -6.93 2.98
C THR A 6 -22.63 -8.04 3.99
N GLY A 7 -23.59 -7.80 4.86
CA GLY A 7 -23.97 -8.74 5.94
C GLY A 7 -23.28 -8.38 7.25
N ARG A 8 -24.04 -8.46 8.35
CA ARG A 8 -23.59 -7.98 9.67
C ARG A 8 -22.33 -8.71 10.14
N ASP A 9 -22.28 -10.02 9.98
CA ASP A 9 -21.17 -10.84 10.46
C ASP A 9 -19.92 -10.63 9.61
N GLN A 10 -20.06 -10.47 8.30
CA GLN A 10 -18.95 -10.18 7.39
C GLN A 10 -18.38 -8.78 7.65
N ILE A 11 -19.24 -7.79 7.88
CA ILE A 11 -18.82 -6.43 8.24
C ILE A 11 -18.07 -6.46 9.56
N LYS A 12 -18.60 -7.17 10.57
CA LYS A 12 -17.94 -7.30 11.87
C LYS A 12 -16.57 -7.96 11.74
N ALA A 13 -16.48 -9.10 11.05
CA ALA A 13 -15.22 -9.82 10.86
C ALA A 13 -14.19 -8.98 10.09
N ALA A 14 -14.60 -8.23 9.07
CA ALA A 14 -13.71 -7.33 8.34
C ALA A 14 -13.18 -6.19 9.24
N LEU A 15 -14.04 -5.59 10.07
CA LEU A 15 -13.64 -4.54 11.00
C LEU A 15 -12.73 -5.05 12.12
N GLU A 16 -12.98 -6.25 12.65
CA GLU A 16 -12.11 -6.88 13.65
C GLU A 16 -10.73 -7.15 13.06
N HIS A 17 -10.67 -7.70 11.84
CA HIS A 17 -9.40 -7.94 11.15
C HIS A 17 -8.63 -6.63 10.87
N LEU A 18 -9.31 -5.58 10.41
CA LEU A 18 -8.69 -4.27 10.19
C LEU A 18 -8.23 -3.63 11.50
N HIS A 19 -8.97 -3.82 12.59
CA HIS A 19 -8.62 -3.30 13.89
C HIS A 19 -7.28 -3.88 14.38
N GLU A 20 -7.15 -5.20 14.36
CA GLU A 20 -5.91 -5.88 14.76
C GLU A 20 -4.73 -5.49 13.87
N ARG A 21 -4.96 -5.39 12.57
CA ARG A 21 -3.90 -5.16 11.60
C ARG A 21 -3.42 -3.69 11.55
N GLU A 22 -4.33 -2.73 11.64
CA GLU A 22 -4.02 -1.31 11.36
C GLU A 22 -4.19 -0.44 12.61
N ILE A 23 -5.31 -0.57 13.32
CA ILE A 23 -5.65 0.35 14.43
C ILE A 23 -4.72 0.13 15.64
N LEU A 24 -4.36 -1.13 15.92
CA LEU A 24 -3.36 -1.42 16.96
C LEU A 24 -1.95 -0.88 16.62
N ASN A 25 -1.71 -0.48 15.37
CA ASN A 25 -0.46 0.15 14.92
C ASN A 25 -0.62 1.68 14.76
N GLY A 26 -1.61 2.27 15.41
CA GLY A 26 -1.78 3.73 15.49
C GLY A 26 -2.44 4.36 14.25
N TYR A 27 -3.07 3.57 13.38
CA TYR A 27 -3.91 4.12 12.30
C TYR A 27 -5.29 4.49 12.84
N GLU A 28 -5.94 5.45 12.19
CA GLU A 28 -7.31 5.87 12.51
C GLU A 28 -8.26 5.59 11.36
N TYR A 29 -9.48 5.19 11.69
CA TYR A 29 -10.56 5.07 10.71
C TYR A 29 -10.98 6.44 10.20
N CYS A 30 -11.00 6.60 8.88
CA CYS A 30 -11.54 7.78 8.23
C CYS A 30 -12.42 7.40 7.04
N ILE A 31 -13.41 8.24 6.77
CA ILE A 31 -14.28 8.11 5.59
C ILE A 31 -13.85 9.17 4.58
N ILE A 32 -13.42 8.73 3.40
CA ILE A 32 -12.96 9.62 2.34
C ILE A 32 -13.83 9.47 1.08
N PRO A 33 -14.09 10.57 0.34
CA PRO A 33 -14.70 10.48 -0.97
C PRO A 33 -13.68 9.93 -1.97
N VAL A 34 -14.06 8.88 -2.71
CA VAL A 34 -13.23 8.27 -3.75
C VAL A 34 -13.99 8.17 -5.07
N GLU A 35 -13.25 8.22 -6.17
CA GLU A 35 -13.76 7.98 -7.51
C GLU A 35 -13.46 6.54 -7.91
N VAL A 36 -14.49 5.81 -8.31
CA VAL A 36 -14.39 4.43 -8.77
C VAL A 36 -14.73 4.39 -10.25
N ASN A 37 -13.76 3.97 -11.05
CA ASN A 37 -13.92 3.76 -12.47
C ASN A 37 -14.31 2.31 -12.74
N THR A 38 -15.43 2.10 -13.42
CA THR A 38 -15.86 0.79 -13.90
C THR A 38 -15.80 0.80 -15.43
N ARG A 39 -15.12 -0.19 -16.01
CA ARG A 39 -15.09 -0.41 -17.46
C ARG A 39 -16.14 -1.46 -17.82
N GLU A 40 -17.08 -1.09 -18.68
CA GLU A 40 -18.06 -1.99 -19.30
C GLU A 40 -17.91 -1.89 -20.82
N GLY A 41 -17.17 -2.83 -21.42
CA GLY A 41 -16.75 -2.73 -22.82
C GLY A 41 -15.83 -1.53 -23.06
N GLU A 42 -16.15 -0.70 -24.04
CA GLU A 42 -15.41 0.55 -24.34
C GLU A 42 -15.84 1.73 -23.47
N CYS A 43 -16.95 1.60 -22.73
CA CYS A 43 -17.46 2.66 -21.88
C CYS A 43 -16.82 2.62 -20.49
N THR A 44 -16.27 3.76 -20.06
CA THR A 44 -15.82 3.95 -18.68
C THR A 44 -16.82 4.82 -17.94
N THR A 45 -17.36 4.33 -16.82
CA THR A 45 -18.21 5.11 -15.93
C THR A 45 -17.45 5.43 -14.66
N THR A 46 -17.44 6.70 -14.26
CA THR A 46 -16.87 7.15 -12.99
C THR A 46 -17.98 7.42 -11.98
N LYS A 47 -17.90 6.81 -10.80
CA LYS A 47 -18.82 7.05 -9.69
C LYS A 47 -18.06 7.54 -8.47
N ARG A 48 -18.56 8.60 -7.84
CA ARG A 48 -18.06 9.07 -6.54
C ARG A 48 -18.80 8.38 -5.39
N ILE A 49 -18.07 7.80 -4.45
CA ILE A 49 -18.61 7.15 -3.25
C ILE A 49 -17.79 7.55 -2.02
N ASN A 50 -18.37 7.41 -0.83
CA ASN A 50 -17.63 7.52 0.43
C ASN A 50 -17.16 6.12 0.85
N ALA A 51 -15.87 5.96 1.14
CA ALA A 51 -15.27 4.70 1.52
C ALA A 51 -14.55 4.83 2.87
N LEU A 52 -14.65 3.79 3.71
CA LEU A 52 -13.87 3.66 4.93
C LEU A 52 -12.44 3.25 4.56
N THR A 53 -11.45 3.92 5.15
CA THR A 53 -10.03 3.57 5.07
C THR A 53 -9.34 3.84 6.41
N CYS A 54 -8.09 3.41 6.55
CA CYS A 54 -7.27 3.66 7.73
C CYS A 54 -6.09 4.55 7.32
N ILE A 55 -5.83 5.63 8.06
CA ILE A 55 -4.69 6.55 7.80
C ILE A 55 -3.97 6.80 9.13
N ALA A 56 -2.64 6.73 9.10
CA ALA A 56 -1.80 7.16 10.21
C ALA A 56 -1.49 8.66 10.07
N ASN A 57 -1.65 9.41 11.16
CA ASN A 57 -1.31 10.82 11.23
C ASN A 57 0.19 11.01 11.54
N ALA A 58 0.69 12.24 11.41
CA ALA A 58 2.10 12.57 11.62
C ALA A 58 2.56 12.44 13.09
N ASP A 59 1.64 12.31 14.04
CA ASP A 59 1.87 12.04 15.46
C ASP A 59 1.92 10.54 15.80
N ASN A 60 1.68 9.65 14.83
CA ASN A 60 1.86 8.20 15.01
C ASN A 60 3.35 7.90 15.32
N GLU A 61 3.61 7.11 16.36
CA GLU A 61 4.97 6.81 16.83
C GLU A 61 5.85 6.09 15.79
N PHE A 62 5.23 5.43 14.80
CA PHE A 62 5.93 4.73 13.72
C PHE A 62 6.14 5.63 12.49
N TYR A 63 5.68 6.87 12.50
CA TYR A 63 5.90 7.82 11.40
C TYR A 63 7.35 8.34 11.41
N LEU A 64 8.13 7.94 10.40
CA LEU A 64 9.54 8.33 10.27
C LEU A 64 9.75 9.70 9.60
N GLY A 65 8.67 10.36 9.16
CA GLY A 65 8.74 11.61 8.43
C GLY A 65 9.06 11.45 6.94
N PRO A 66 8.97 12.55 6.17
CA PRO A 66 9.39 12.55 4.78
C PRO A 66 10.92 12.49 4.69
N THR A 67 11.44 11.66 3.79
CA THR A 67 12.86 11.66 3.44
C THR A 67 13.06 11.27 1.96
N SER A 68 14.32 11.22 1.51
CA SER A 68 14.70 10.89 0.14
C SER A 68 14.36 9.44 -0.23
N VAL A 69 14.11 9.21 -1.52
CA VAL A 69 13.93 7.86 -2.11
C VAL A 69 15.12 6.95 -1.83
N ASP A 70 16.32 7.52 -1.72
CA ASP A 70 17.55 6.77 -1.43
C ASP A 70 17.58 6.23 0.00
N GLU A 71 17.23 7.06 0.98
CA GLU A 71 17.18 6.64 2.39
C GLU A 71 16.05 5.64 2.63
N ILE A 72 14.86 5.88 2.05
CA ILE A 72 13.74 4.92 2.13
C ILE A 72 14.12 3.61 1.44
N GLY A 73 14.74 3.67 0.26
CA GLY A 73 15.18 2.49 -0.48
C GLY A 73 16.23 1.67 0.27
N GLU A 74 17.17 2.31 0.96
CA GLU A 74 18.13 1.62 1.84
C GLU A 74 17.45 0.91 3.00
N GLN A 75 16.48 1.56 3.67
CA GLN A 75 15.72 0.94 4.74
C GLN A 75 14.91 -0.27 4.24
N ILE A 76 14.19 -0.12 3.11
CA ILE A 76 13.40 -1.21 2.53
C ILE A 76 14.28 -2.39 2.13
N ALA A 77 15.46 -2.15 1.55
CA ALA A 77 16.36 -3.21 1.09
C ALA A 77 16.90 -4.07 2.25
N ASN A 78 17.07 -3.49 3.44
CA ASN A 78 17.68 -4.17 4.58
C ASN A 78 16.67 -4.63 5.64
N ALA A 79 15.44 -4.11 5.64
CA ALA A 79 14.43 -4.42 6.65
C ALA A 79 13.74 -5.79 6.42
N LYS A 80 13.46 -6.50 7.51
CA LYS A 80 12.71 -7.77 7.52
C LYS A 80 11.85 -7.88 8.78
N GLY A 81 10.59 -8.26 8.60
CA GLY A 81 9.65 -8.52 9.70
C GLY A 81 9.17 -9.97 9.73
N CYS A 82 8.15 -10.23 10.56
CA CYS A 82 7.50 -11.54 10.65
C CYS A 82 6.88 -12.00 9.31
N ALA A 83 6.48 -11.07 8.45
CA ALA A 83 5.92 -11.31 7.13
C ALA A 83 6.98 -11.49 6.02
N GLY A 84 8.27 -11.41 6.36
CA GLY A 84 9.38 -11.52 5.40
C GLY A 84 10.09 -10.18 5.11
N PRO A 85 10.94 -10.15 4.07
CA PRO A 85 11.67 -8.95 3.66
C PRO A 85 10.74 -7.81 3.24
N ASN A 86 11.06 -6.58 3.61
CA ASN A 86 10.26 -5.41 3.22
C ASN A 86 10.31 -5.17 1.70
N SER A 87 11.41 -5.56 1.04
CA SER A 87 11.50 -5.52 -0.43
C SER A 87 10.41 -6.35 -1.13
N ASP A 88 9.99 -7.47 -0.53
CA ASP A 88 8.97 -8.32 -1.14
C ASP A 88 7.59 -7.67 -1.09
N TYR A 89 7.31 -6.89 -0.05
CA TYR A 89 6.11 -6.06 0.02
C TYR A 89 6.12 -5.01 -1.09
N LEU A 90 7.22 -4.26 -1.23
CA LEU A 90 7.37 -3.22 -2.26
C LEU A 90 7.16 -3.78 -3.68
N PHE A 91 7.80 -4.91 -4.01
CA PHE A 91 7.72 -5.49 -5.35
C PHE A 91 6.33 -6.02 -5.67
N LYS A 92 5.68 -6.72 -4.72
CA LYS A 92 4.30 -7.17 -4.89
C LYS A 92 3.35 -5.99 -5.10
N LEU A 93 3.51 -4.92 -4.33
CA LEU A 93 2.69 -3.71 -4.50
C LEU A 93 2.89 -3.08 -5.89
N ALA A 94 4.14 -2.89 -6.31
CA ALA A 94 4.46 -2.32 -7.62
C ALA A 94 3.90 -3.16 -8.78
N ASP A 95 4.00 -4.49 -8.69
CA ASP A 95 3.50 -5.40 -9.71
C ASP A 95 1.96 -5.39 -9.75
N GLU A 96 1.28 -5.40 -8.60
CA GLU A 96 -0.18 -5.29 -8.54
C GLU A 96 -0.68 -3.95 -9.10
N ILE A 97 -0.01 -2.83 -8.81
CA ILE A 97 -0.40 -1.52 -9.35
C ILE A 97 -0.27 -1.50 -10.87
N ARG A 98 0.81 -2.06 -11.45
CA ARG A 98 0.96 -2.18 -12.92
C ARG A 98 -0.14 -3.05 -13.54
N ASN A 99 -0.46 -4.17 -12.90
CA ASN A 99 -1.44 -5.12 -13.41
C ASN A 99 -2.85 -4.54 -13.38
N LEU A 100 -3.21 -3.87 -12.28
CA LEU A 100 -4.56 -3.34 -12.08
C LEU A 100 -4.78 -2.00 -12.79
N PHE A 101 -3.74 -1.18 -12.91
CA PHE A 101 -3.82 0.18 -13.44
C PHE A 101 -2.71 0.45 -14.45
N PRO A 102 -2.69 -0.25 -15.61
CA PRO A 102 -1.60 -0.15 -16.59
C PRO A 102 -1.43 1.25 -17.19
N ASP A 103 -2.50 2.05 -17.19
CA ASP A 103 -2.50 3.42 -17.70
C ASP A 103 -2.10 4.46 -16.62
N TYR A 104 -1.82 4.02 -15.39
CA TYR A 104 -1.45 4.87 -14.27
C TYR A 104 -0.02 4.60 -13.81
N SER A 105 0.71 5.69 -13.49
CA SER A 105 2.07 5.61 -12.99
C SER A 105 2.19 6.28 -11.64
N ASP A 106 2.49 5.50 -10.60
CA ASP A 106 2.89 6.01 -9.30
C ASP A 106 4.41 6.23 -9.31
N GLN A 107 4.81 7.48 -9.57
CA GLN A 107 6.22 7.85 -9.68
C GLN A 107 7.02 7.48 -8.43
N HIS A 108 6.50 7.78 -7.24
CA HIS A 108 7.22 7.54 -5.99
C HIS A 108 7.42 6.04 -5.74
N LEU A 109 6.37 5.23 -5.95
CA LEU A 109 6.45 3.78 -5.81
C LEU A 109 7.50 3.16 -6.74
N PHE A 110 7.56 3.59 -8.00
CA PHE A 110 8.49 3.05 -8.98
C PHE A 110 9.93 3.56 -8.80
N GLU A 111 10.11 4.79 -8.31
CA GLU A 111 11.42 5.29 -7.88
C GLU A 111 11.98 4.48 -6.70
N LEU A 112 11.14 4.17 -5.70
CA LEU A 112 11.51 3.29 -4.60
C LEU A 112 11.88 1.88 -5.09
N GLN A 113 11.09 1.32 -5.99
CA GLN A 113 11.38 0.00 -6.56
C GLN A 113 12.75 -0.04 -7.26
N ALA A 114 13.05 0.96 -8.10
CA ALA A 114 14.33 1.06 -8.78
C ALA A 114 15.50 1.21 -7.78
N SER A 115 15.33 2.07 -6.78
CA SER A 115 16.29 2.29 -5.69
C SER A 115 16.64 1.01 -4.93
N VAL A 116 15.64 0.18 -4.60
CA VAL A 116 15.84 -1.13 -3.93
C VAL A 116 16.47 -2.16 -4.86
N MET A 117 16.06 -2.22 -6.14
CA MET A 117 16.64 -3.14 -7.12
C MET A 117 18.14 -2.88 -7.33
N GLN A 118 18.54 -1.62 -7.46
CA GLN A 118 19.95 -1.24 -7.62
C GLN A 118 20.79 -1.72 -6.43
N ARG A 119 20.30 -1.53 -5.19
CA ARG A 119 20.98 -1.96 -3.97
C ARG A 119 21.10 -3.47 -3.85
N ARG A 120 20.05 -4.22 -4.23
CA ARG A 120 20.09 -5.70 -4.23
C ARG A 120 21.05 -6.27 -5.27
N GLN A 121 21.24 -5.60 -6.41
CA GLN A 121 22.25 -6.01 -7.41
C GLN A 121 23.69 -5.73 -6.97
N GLN A 122 23.88 -4.78 -6.04
CA GLN A 122 25.17 -4.42 -5.48
C GLN A 122 25.56 -5.25 -4.24
N GLN A 123 24.64 -5.99 -3.64
CA GLN A 123 24.97 -6.98 -2.60
C GLN A 123 25.54 -8.24 -3.26
N PRO A 124 26.84 -8.56 -3.10
CA PRO A 124 27.36 -9.85 -3.54
C PRO A 124 26.66 -10.94 -2.72
N LEU A 125 26.39 -12.10 -3.34
CA LEU A 125 26.09 -13.32 -2.59
C LEU A 125 27.24 -13.58 -1.62
N LEU A 126 27.06 -13.24 -0.34
CA LEU A 126 27.87 -13.79 0.73
C LEU A 126 27.48 -15.28 0.83
N CYS A 127 28.31 -16.10 0.18
CA CYS A 127 28.38 -17.55 0.37
C CYS A 127 29.20 -17.89 1.62
#